data_AF-A0A9D5EAT1-F1
#
_entry.id   AF-A0A9D5EAT1-F1
#
_cell.length_a   1.000
_cell.length_b   1.000
_cell.length_c   1.000
_cell.angle_alpha   90.00
_cell.angle_beta   90.00
_cell.angle_gamma   90.00
#
_symmetry.space_group_name_H-M   'P 1'
#
loop_
_entity.id
_entity.type
_entity.pdbx_description
1 polymer ?
#
loop_
_entity_poly.entity_id
_entity_poly.type
_entity_poly.pdbx_seq_one_letter_code
_entity_poly.pdbx_strand_id
1 'polypeptide(L)'
;MRTVIGVVHAAHTAATGVWLAAVVGAGMSAAVIFPEMKSLDARLPDHEEYGGAHWSLAAGRVAARVFAVAESVGLACAAVVMITGVVVWGVLSMRGGAGRWLAMARGLACGAAAGLAGFDATILRPRMDQNAEDYWSAARAGLTDVALGAKRLFDADHPIASGLLMALAASLMANLVLCAWPSPGLIGRPAGRGSL
;
A
#
# COMPACT_ATOMS: atom_id res chain seq x y z
N MET A 1 -14.99 18.35 23.07
CA MET A 1 -13.64 18.35 22.44
C MET A 1 -12.89 17.02 22.61
N ARG A 2 -12.77 16.43 23.82
CA ARG A 2 -12.08 15.14 24.04
C ARG A 2 -12.63 13.97 23.20
N THR A 3 -13.95 13.84 23.11
CA THR A 3 -14.61 12.78 22.33
C THR A 3 -14.27 12.86 20.84
N VAL A 4 -14.27 14.07 20.26
CA VAL A 4 -13.95 14.28 18.83
C VAL A 4 -12.51 13.87 18.53
N ILE A 5 -11.55 14.26 19.37
CA ILE A 5 -10.14 13.88 19.19
C ILE A 5 -9.97 12.36 19.30
N GLY A 6 -10.68 11.71 20.22
CA GLY A 6 -10.69 10.25 20.34
C GLY A 6 -11.19 9.56 19.08
N VAL A 7 -12.30 10.04 18.50
CA VAL A 7 -12.85 9.51 17.24
C VAL A 7 -11.87 9.70 16.08
N VAL A 8 -11.27 10.89 15.94
CA VAL A 8 -10.27 11.18 14.90
C VAL A 8 -9.06 10.26 15.03
N HIS A 9 -8.56 10.06 16.24
CA HIS A 9 -7.42 9.16 16.48
C HIS A 9 -7.76 7.71 16.14
N ALA A 10 -8.95 7.23 16.52
CA ALA A 10 -9.42 5.89 16.19
C ALA A 10 -9.54 5.70 14.67
N ALA A 11 -10.13 6.66 13.95
CA ALA A 11 -10.24 6.64 12.50
C ALA A 11 -8.86 6.62 11.82
N HIS A 12 -7.93 7.46 12.26
CA HIS A 12 -6.56 7.48 11.77
C HIS A 12 -5.86 6.13 11.93
N THR A 13 -5.96 5.55 13.12
CA THR A 13 -5.32 4.27 13.47
C THR A 13 -5.92 3.13 12.65
N ALA A 14 -7.25 3.06 12.56
CA ALA A 14 -7.95 2.05 11.79
C ALA A 14 -7.61 2.14 10.29
N ALA A 15 -7.65 3.34 9.71
CA ALA A 15 -7.31 3.55 8.30
C ALA A 15 -5.85 3.19 8.00
N THR A 16 -4.90 3.53 8.89
CA THR A 16 -3.49 3.13 8.75
C THR A 16 -3.35 1.60 8.77
N GLY A 17 -4.06 0.91 9.68
CA GLY A 17 -4.04 -0.54 9.76
C GLY A 17 -4.64 -1.23 8.52
N VAL A 18 -5.77 -0.74 8.01
CA VAL A 18 -6.40 -1.26 6.79
C VAL A 18 -5.49 -1.02 5.57
N TRP A 19 -4.87 0.15 5.47
CA TRP A 19 -3.92 0.44 4.40
C TRP A 19 -2.73 -0.51 4.42
N LEU A 20 -2.12 -0.72 5.59
CA LEU A 20 -1.02 -1.67 5.77
C LEU A 20 -1.44 -3.09 5.38
N ALA A 21 -2.62 -3.54 5.81
CA ALA A 21 -3.15 -4.85 5.48
C ALA A 21 -3.36 -5.02 3.96
N ALA A 22 -3.83 -3.99 3.25
CA ALA A 22 -4.00 -4.03 1.81
C ALA A 22 -2.64 -4.17 1.08
N VAL A 23 -1.62 -3.39 1.49
CA VAL A 23 -0.27 -3.45 0.90
C VAL A 23 0.37 -4.83 1.13
N VAL A 24 0.35 -5.31 2.38
CA VAL A 24 0.92 -6.63 2.72
C VAL A 24 0.14 -7.76 2.04
N GLY A 25 -1.19 -7.70 2.04
CA GLY A 25 -2.05 -8.68 1.41
C GLY A 25 -1.82 -8.79 -0.09
N ALA A 26 -1.60 -7.68 -0.79
CA ALA A 26 -1.27 -7.69 -2.21
C ALA A 26 0.10 -8.35 -2.48
N GLY A 27 1.12 -8.02 -1.69
CA GLY A 27 2.44 -8.65 -1.78
C GLY A 27 2.40 -10.16 -1.51
N MET A 28 1.70 -10.59 -0.46
CA MET A 28 1.51 -12.01 -0.14
C MET A 28 0.74 -12.74 -1.24
N SER A 29 -0.28 -12.10 -1.82
CA SER A 29 -1.05 -12.69 -2.91
C SER A 29 -0.15 -12.95 -4.12
N ALA A 30 0.70 -11.99 -4.51
CA ALA A 30 1.66 -12.18 -5.60
C ALA A 30 2.67 -13.30 -5.29
N ALA A 31 3.17 -13.37 -4.05
CA ALA A 31 4.09 -14.42 -3.61
C ALA A 31 3.49 -15.84 -3.68
N VAL A 32 2.16 -15.98 -3.66
CA VAL A 32 1.46 -17.26 -3.83
C VAL A 32 1.06 -17.50 -5.28
N ILE A 33 0.44 -16.52 -5.94
CA ILE A 33 -0.11 -16.65 -7.30
C ILE A 33 0.97 -17.07 -8.31
N PHE A 34 2.15 -16.45 -8.27
CA PHE A 34 3.20 -16.71 -9.27
C PHE A 34 3.76 -18.14 -9.18
N PRO A 35 4.19 -18.64 -8.00
CA PRO A 35 4.61 -20.03 -7.86
C PRO A 35 3.52 -21.04 -8.20
N GLU A 36 2.27 -20.82 -7.77
CA GLU A 36 1.17 -21.75 -8.05
C GLU A 36 0.83 -21.81 -9.54
N MET A 37 0.76 -20.68 -10.24
CA MET A 37 0.53 -20.70 -11.69
C MET A 37 1.67 -21.41 -12.43
N LYS A 38 2.91 -21.26 -11.94
CA LYS A 38 4.08 -21.95 -12.50
C LYS A 38 4.04 -23.45 -12.24
N SER A 39 3.65 -23.88 -11.04
CA SER A 39 3.57 -25.31 -10.68
C SER A 39 2.49 -26.05 -11.47
N LEU A 40 1.39 -25.35 -11.79
CA LEU A 40 0.28 -25.86 -12.61
C LEU A 40 0.57 -25.90 -14.11
N ASP A 41 1.72 -25.39 -14.58
CA ASP A 41 2.00 -25.14 -16.01
C ASP A 41 0.81 -24.43 -16.70
N ALA A 42 0.28 -23.38 -16.07
CA ALA A 42 -0.96 -22.76 -16.52
C ALA A 42 -0.86 -22.32 -18.01
N ARG A 43 -1.77 -22.84 -18.85
CA ARG A 43 -1.87 -22.52 -20.27
C ARG A 43 -3.06 -21.62 -20.57
N LEU A 44 -2.91 -20.77 -21.56
CA LEU A 44 -3.92 -19.83 -22.02
C LEU A 44 -4.27 -20.17 -23.48
N PRO A 45 -5.45 -20.76 -23.76
CA PRO A 45 -5.85 -21.14 -25.11
C PRO A 45 -5.81 -19.96 -26.11
N ASP A 46 -6.17 -18.76 -25.67
CA ASP A 46 -6.15 -17.55 -26.52
C ASP A 46 -4.73 -17.02 -26.83
N HIS A 47 -3.68 -17.73 -26.41
CA HIS A 47 -2.28 -17.31 -26.56
C HIS A 47 -1.39 -18.45 -27.10
N GLU A 48 -1.95 -19.46 -27.79
CA GLU A 48 -1.20 -20.63 -28.29
C GLU A 48 -0.01 -20.26 -29.18
N GLU A 49 -0.09 -19.15 -29.91
CA GLU A 49 0.99 -18.65 -30.78
C GLU A 49 2.12 -17.95 -30.01
N TYR A 50 1.92 -17.65 -28.72
CA TYR A 50 2.95 -17.04 -27.88
C TYR A 50 3.98 -18.06 -27.42
N GLY A 51 5.24 -17.89 -27.82
CA GLY A 51 6.32 -18.82 -27.49
C GLY A 51 6.91 -18.69 -26.07
N GLY A 52 6.40 -17.78 -25.24
CA GLY A 52 6.92 -17.54 -23.89
C GLY A 52 6.15 -18.26 -22.78
N ALA A 53 6.44 -17.89 -21.53
CA ALA A 53 5.85 -18.54 -20.35
C ALA A 53 4.38 -18.12 -20.13
N HIS A 54 3.42 -19.00 -20.45
CA HIS A 54 1.99 -18.75 -20.25
C HIS A 54 1.60 -18.55 -18.76
N TRP A 55 2.25 -19.28 -17.85
CA TRP A 55 1.98 -19.13 -16.42
C TRP A 55 2.26 -17.69 -15.92
N SER A 56 3.24 -17.01 -16.51
CA SER A 56 3.57 -15.63 -16.14
C SER A 56 2.51 -14.64 -16.63
N LEU A 57 1.91 -14.87 -17.81
CA LEU A 57 0.78 -14.09 -18.31
C LEU A 57 -0.43 -14.24 -17.40
N ALA A 58 -0.78 -15.49 -17.07
CA ALA A 58 -1.90 -15.82 -16.21
C ALA A 58 -1.74 -15.21 -14.81
N ALA A 59 -0.58 -15.43 -14.18
CA ALA A 59 -0.25 -14.88 -12.86
C ALA A 59 -0.30 -13.34 -12.86
N GLY A 60 0.34 -12.70 -13.85
CA GLY A 60 0.37 -11.24 -13.95
C GLY A 60 -1.03 -10.63 -14.04
N ARG A 61 -1.94 -11.23 -14.80
CA ARG A 61 -3.31 -10.70 -14.99
C ARG A 61 -4.17 -10.84 -13.74
N VAL A 62 -3.99 -11.92 -12.98
CA VAL A 62 -4.65 -12.08 -11.67
C VAL A 62 -4.06 -11.09 -10.65
N ALA A 63 -2.73 -11.01 -10.57
CA ALA A 63 -2.04 -10.12 -9.64
C ALA A 63 -2.38 -8.64 -9.90
N ALA A 64 -2.47 -8.21 -11.17
CA ALA A 64 -2.85 -6.84 -11.53
C ALA A 64 -4.22 -6.44 -10.95
N ARG A 65 -5.21 -7.35 -10.96
CA ARG A 65 -6.53 -7.09 -10.34
C ARG A 65 -6.43 -6.97 -8.82
N VAL A 66 -5.64 -7.83 -8.18
CA VAL A 66 -5.40 -7.76 -6.73
C VAL A 66 -4.74 -6.43 -6.36
N PHE A 67 -3.73 -6.02 -7.10
CA PHE A 67 -3.07 -4.74 -6.88
C PHE A 67 -4.00 -3.55 -7.11
N ALA A 68 -4.83 -3.54 -8.15
CA ALA A 68 -5.79 -2.46 -8.40
C ALA A 68 -6.80 -2.29 -7.25
N VAL A 69 -7.26 -3.40 -6.66
CA VAL A 69 -8.11 -3.36 -5.45
C VAL A 69 -7.34 -2.81 -4.26
N ALA A 70 -6.12 -3.29 -4.02
CA ALA A 70 -5.29 -2.82 -2.91
C ALA A 70 -4.95 -1.34 -3.03
N GLU A 71 -4.70 -0.84 -4.25
CA GLU A 71 -4.45 0.57 -4.55
C GLU A 71 -5.69 1.42 -4.29
N SER A 72 -6.88 0.97 -4.74
CA SER A 72 -8.14 1.67 -4.48
C SER A 72 -8.42 1.81 -2.97
N VAL A 73 -8.21 0.72 -2.22
CA VAL A 73 -8.32 0.72 -0.75
C VAL A 73 -7.26 1.63 -0.14
N GLY A 74 -6.03 1.56 -0.63
CA GLY A 74 -4.90 2.36 -0.17
C GLY A 74 -5.15 3.85 -0.36
N LEU A 75 -5.67 4.28 -1.51
CA LEU A 75 -5.99 5.67 -1.81
C LEU A 75 -7.10 6.21 -0.89
N ALA A 76 -8.15 5.42 -0.67
CA ALA A 76 -9.21 5.78 0.28
C ALA A 76 -8.67 5.93 1.70
N CYS A 77 -7.83 4.99 2.15
CA CYS A 77 -7.20 5.06 3.47
C CYS A 77 -6.21 6.23 3.56
N ALA A 78 -5.46 6.52 2.49
CA ALA A 78 -4.53 7.63 2.43
C ALA A 78 -5.22 8.98 2.66
N ALA A 79 -6.37 9.19 2.02
CA ALA A 79 -7.18 10.39 2.24
C ALA A 79 -7.59 10.54 3.72
N VAL A 80 -8.11 9.47 4.34
CA VAL A 80 -8.50 9.48 5.76
C VAL A 80 -7.29 9.73 6.66
N VAL A 81 -6.17 9.03 6.43
CA VAL A 81 -4.93 9.16 7.22
C VAL A 81 -4.36 10.57 7.13
N MET A 82 -4.35 11.19 5.94
CA MET A 82 -3.85 12.56 5.76
C MET A 82 -4.73 13.59 6.46
N ILE A 83 -6.06 13.53 6.28
CA ILE A 83 -7.00 14.46 6.90
C ILE A 83 -6.92 14.36 8.43
N THR A 84 -7.01 13.14 8.96
CA THR A 84 -6.95 12.91 10.41
C THR A 84 -5.56 13.19 10.99
N GLY A 85 -4.50 12.94 10.20
CA GLY A 85 -3.10 13.19 10.57
C GLY A 85 -2.82 14.66 10.81
N VAL A 86 -3.35 15.56 9.97
CA VAL A 86 -3.24 17.02 10.18
C VAL A 86 -3.86 17.44 11.51
N VAL A 87 -5.04 16.90 11.84
CA VAL A 87 -5.73 17.22 13.10
C VAL A 87 -4.94 16.69 14.31
N VAL A 88 -4.48 15.44 14.27
CA VAL A 88 -3.67 14.83 15.33
C VAL A 88 -2.36 15.59 15.52
N TRP A 89 -1.68 15.94 14.42
CA TRP A 89 -0.44 16.70 14.44
C TRP A 89 -0.63 18.08 15.07
N GLY A 90 -1.67 18.82 14.70
CA GLY A 90 -1.98 20.13 15.29
C GLY A 90 -2.23 20.04 16.79
N VAL A 91 -3.03 19.07 17.24
CA VAL A 91 -3.32 18.86 18.68
C VAL A 91 -2.06 18.50 19.47
N LEU A 92 -1.21 17.61 18.95
CA LEU A 92 0.00 17.18 19.65
C LEU A 92 1.09 18.27 19.67
N SER A 93 1.21 19.05 18.60
CA SER A 93 2.21 20.12 18.48
C SER A 93 2.02 21.25 19.50
N MET A 94 0.77 21.49 19.93
CA MET A 94 0.46 22.48 20.98
C MET A 94 0.89 22.04 22.39
N ARG A 95 1.24 20.77 22.62
CA ARG A 95 1.48 20.24 23.98
C ARG A 95 2.92 20.41 24.49
N GLY A 96 3.85 20.89 23.65
CA GLY A 96 5.26 21.05 24.02
C GLY A 96 5.97 19.73 24.38
N GLY A 97 7.29 19.79 24.62
CA GLY A 97 8.10 18.66 25.09
C GLY A 97 7.97 17.38 24.25
N ALA A 98 7.74 16.25 24.92
CA ALA A 98 7.59 14.93 24.29
C ALA A 98 6.43 14.85 23.27
N GLY A 99 5.37 15.66 23.45
CA GLY A 99 4.25 15.71 22.52
C GLY A 99 4.64 16.23 21.14
N ARG A 100 5.55 17.22 21.08
CA ARG A 100 6.07 17.78 19.83
C ARG A 100 6.92 16.77 19.06
N TRP A 101 7.78 16.03 19.75
CA TRP A 101 8.59 14.98 19.13
C TRP A 101 7.74 13.85 18.56
N LEU A 102 6.73 13.39 19.29
CA LEU A 102 5.80 12.38 18.80
C LEU A 102 5.00 12.90 17.58
N ALA A 103 4.57 14.16 17.59
CA ALA A 103 3.90 14.78 16.45
C ALA A 103 4.81 14.79 15.21
N MET A 104 6.08 15.16 15.36
CA MET A 104 7.06 15.16 14.28
C MET A 104 7.31 13.75 13.74
N ALA A 105 7.51 12.76 14.61
CA ALA A 105 7.72 11.37 14.20
C ALA A 105 6.53 10.81 13.41
N ARG A 106 5.29 11.03 13.90
CA ARG A 106 4.07 10.64 13.20
C ARG A 106 3.92 11.38 11.86
N GLY A 107 4.19 12.68 11.85
CA GLY A 107 4.16 13.50 10.63
C GLY A 107 5.15 13.01 9.56
N LEU A 108 6.37 12.64 9.96
CA LEU A 108 7.37 12.08 9.06
C LEU A 108 6.96 10.70 8.51
N ALA A 109 6.48 9.79 9.37
CA ALA A 109 6.03 8.47 8.93
C ALA A 109 4.82 8.56 7.98
N CYS A 110 3.84 9.41 8.31
CA CYS A 110 2.67 9.68 7.48
C CYS A 110 3.07 10.36 6.16
N GLY A 111 3.96 11.35 6.21
CA GLY A 111 4.46 12.05 5.03
C GLY A 111 5.27 11.13 4.10
N ALA A 112 6.09 10.25 4.66
CA ALA A 112 6.81 9.23 3.89
C ALA A 112 5.85 8.26 3.20
N ALA A 113 4.86 7.73 3.92
CA ALA A 113 3.84 6.85 3.34
C ALA A 113 3.07 7.54 2.20
N ALA A 114 2.64 8.79 2.40
CA ALA A 114 1.95 9.57 1.38
C ALA A 114 2.84 9.88 0.17
N GLY A 115 4.11 10.22 0.38
CA GLY A 115 5.07 10.48 -0.69
C GLY A 115 5.36 9.23 -1.53
N LEU A 116 5.57 8.09 -0.88
CA LEU A 116 5.79 6.80 -1.57
C LEU A 116 4.56 6.38 -2.37
N ALA A 117 3.37 6.45 -1.77
CA ALA A 117 2.13 6.13 -2.45
C ALA A 117 1.83 7.09 -3.62
N GLY A 118 2.13 8.38 -3.46
CA GLY A 118 2.02 9.36 -4.52
C GLY A 118 2.96 9.07 -5.70
N PHE A 119 4.22 8.74 -5.43
CA PHE A 119 5.18 8.35 -6.47
C PHE A 119 4.72 7.07 -7.20
N ASP A 120 4.24 6.07 -6.45
CA ASP A 120 3.71 4.84 -7.04
C ASP A 120 2.54 5.14 -7.98
N ALA A 121 1.48 5.78 -7.48
CA ALA A 121 0.26 6.02 -8.23
C ALA A 121 0.44 6.94 -9.45
N THR A 122 1.40 7.87 -9.42
CA THR A 122 1.54 8.88 -10.49
C THR A 122 2.66 8.61 -11.49
N ILE A 123 3.69 7.84 -11.12
CA ILE A 123 4.87 7.63 -11.97
C ILE A 123 5.08 6.16 -12.24
N LEU A 124 5.27 5.36 -11.18
CA LEU A 124 5.70 3.98 -11.34
C LEU A 124 4.57 3.08 -11.86
N ARG A 125 3.40 3.17 -11.23
CA ARG A 125 2.24 2.34 -11.54
C ARG A 125 1.73 2.53 -12.97
N PRO A 126 1.50 3.76 -13.47
CA PRO A 126 1.05 3.95 -14.85
C PRO A 126 2.02 3.39 -15.88
N ARG A 127 3.33 3.53 -15.64
CA ARG A 127 4.38 2.99 -16.52
C ARG A 127 4.38 1.46 -16.52
N MET A 128 4.28 0.83 -15.35
CA MET A 128 4.22 -0.62 -15.23
C MET A 128 2.94 -1.20 -15.84
N ASP A 129 1.78 -0.58 -15.60
CA ASP A 129 0.51 -1.05 -16.15
C ASP A 129 0.48 -0.94 -17.67
N GLN A 130 1.07 0.13 -18.25
CA GLN A 130 1.26 0.23 -19.70
C GLN A 130 2.12 -0.90 -20.26
N ASN A 131 3.30 -1.14 -19.67
CA ASN A 131 4.19 -2.22 -20.10
C ASN A 131 3.52 -3.61 -19.96
N ALA A 132 2.67 -3.80 -18.95
CA ALA A 132 1.92 -5.04 -18.75
C ALA A 132 0.84 -5.23 -19.83
N GLU A 133 0.10 -4.17 -20.19
CA GLU A 133 -0.91 -4.24 -21.25
C GLU A 133 -0.27 -4.43 -22.63
N ASP A 134 0.87 -3.79 -22.90
CA ASP A 134 1.67 -4.01 -24.12
C ASP A 134 2.16 -5.46 -24.19
N TYR A 135 2.61 -6.02 -23.06
CA TYR A 135 2.98 -7.42 -22.97
C TYR A 135 1.82 -8.36 -23.28
N TRP A 136 0.65 -8.15 -22.65
CA TRP A 136 -0.52 -9.01 -22.83
C TRP A 136 -1.12 -8.91 -24.23
N SER A 137 -1.19 -7.70 -24.80
CA SER A 137 -1.71 -7.48 -26.16
C SER A 137 -0.81 -8.11 -27.22
N ALA A 138 0.51 -7.92 -27.13
CA ALA A 138 1.47 -8.55 -28.04
C ALA A 138 1.48 -10.08 -27.92
N ALA A 139 1.38 -10.62 -26.69
CA ALA A 139 1.31 -12.05 -26.47
C ALA A 139 0.03 -12.66 -27.08
N ARG A 140 -1.12 -12.00 -26.92
CA ARG A 140 -2.38 -12.43 -27.55
C ARG A 140 -2.30 -12.44 -29.07
N ALA A 141 -1.51 -11.56 -29.67
CA ALA A 141 -1.29 -11.48 -31.11
C ALA A 141 -0.17 -12.42 -31.63
N GLY A 142 0.39 -13.31 -30.79
CA GLY A 142 1.48 -14.20 -31.19
C GLY A 142 2.85 -13.51 -31.40
N LEU A 143 2.94 -12.20 -31.13
CA LEU A 143 4.15 -11.38 -31.35
C LEU A 143 5.16 -11.56 -30.21
N THR A 144 5.77 -12.74 -30.14
CA THR A 144 6.58 -13.18 -29.00
C THR A 144 7.75 -12.23 -28.67
N ASP A 145 8.50 -11.76 -29.67
CA ASP A 145 9.65 -10.87 -29.43
C ASP A 145 9.22 -9.50 -28.89
N VAL A 146 8.10 -8.96 -29.38
CA VAL A 146 7.51 -7.70 -28.92
C VAL A 146 7.02 -7.85 -27.47
N ALA A 147 6.30 -8.93 -27.20
CA ALA A 147 5.81 -9.26 -25.87
C ALA A 147 6.95 -9.38 -24.84
N LEU A 148 8.04 -10.08 -25.19
CA LEU A 148 9.22 -10.19 -24.34
C LEU A 148 9.97 -8.86 -24.17
N GLY A 149 9.93 -7.98 -25.18
CA GLY A 149 10.38 -6.58 -25.07
C GLY A 149 9.65 -5.83 -23.97
N ALA A 150 8.31 -5.79 -24.02
CA ALA A 150 7.47 -5.13 -23.03
C ALA A 150 7.64 -5.74 -21.63
N LYS A 151 7.72 -7.08 -21.54
CA LYS A 151 7.98 -7.79 -20.28
C LYS A 151 9.30 -7.35 -19.65
N ARG A 152 10.38 -7.19 -20.43
CA ARG A 152 11.67 -6.72 -19.89
C ARG A 152 11.59 -5.32 -19.29
N LEU A 153 10.81 -4.43 -19.89
CA LEU A 153 10.57 -3.08 -19.33
C LEU A 153 9.79 -3.16 -18.03
N PHE A 154 8.75 -4.00 -17.96
CA PHE A 154 8.04 -4.27 -16.72
C PHE A 154 8.96 -4.85 -15.63
N ASP A 155 9.79 -5.85 -15.99
CA ASP A 155 10.71 -6.50 -15.08
C ASP A 155 11.80 -5.53 -14.56
N ALA A 156 12.18 -4.53 -15.35
CA ALA A 156 13.13 -3.50 -14.93
C ALA A 156 12.57 -2.59 -13.81
N ASP A 157 11.26 -2.36 -13.82
CA ASP A 157 10.56 -1.57 -12.79
C ASP A 157 10.20 -2.39 -11.55
N HIS A 158 10.11 -3.72 -11.68
CA HIS A 158 9.66 -4.61 -10.60
C HIS A 158 10.49 -4.52 -9.29
N PRO A 159 11.83 -4.42 -9.32
CA PRO A 159 12.62 -4.21 -8.09
C PRO A 159 12.33 -2.86 -7.41
N ILE A 160 12.07 -1.81 -8.20
CA ILE A 160 11.73 -0.48 -7.68
C ILE A 160 10.37 -0.55 -6.99
N ALA A 161 9.37 -1.16 -7.64
CA ALA A 161 8.04 -1.35 -7.05
C ALA A 161 8.09 -2.18 -5.77
N SER A 162 8.86 -3.28 -5.77
CA SER A 162 9.02 -4.13 -4.59
C SER A 162 9.67 -3.38 -3.41
N GLY A 163 10.73 -2.61 -3.68
CA GLY A 163 11.37 -1.75 -2.68
C GLY A 163 10.44 -0.66 -2.16
N LEU A 164 9.66 -0.04 -3.04
CA LEU A 164 8.68 0.98 -2.70
C LEU A 164 7.58 0.43 -1.80
N LEU A 165 6.98 -0.71 -2.16
CA LEU A 165 5.92 -1.34 -1.35
C LEU A 165 6.45 -1.75 0.03
N MET A 166 7.69 -2.23 0.12
CA MET A 166 8.34 -2.54 1.39
C MET A 166 8.53 -1.27 2.25
N ALA A 167 9.03 -0.19 1.64
CA ALA A 167 9.21 1.09 2.32
C ALA A 167 7.87 1.70 2.76
N LEU A 168 6.83 1.56 1.94
CA LEU A 168 5.47 1.99 2.26
C LEU A 168 4.92 1.20 3.45
N ALA A 169 5.02 -0.13 3.42
CA ALA A 169 4.61 -1.00 4.52
C ALA A 169 5.36 -0.66 5.82
N ALA A 170 6.67 -0.45 5.75
CA ALA A 170 7.48 -0.05 6.90
C ALA A 170 7.05 1.32 7.47
N SER A 171 6.75 2.29 6.60
CA SER A 171 6.28 3.62 7.00
C SER A 171 4.91 3.56 7.67
N LEU A 172 3.98 2.77 7.12
CA LEU A 172 2.65 2.54 7.69
C LEU A 172 2.74 1.81 9.04
N MET A 173 3.60 0.81 9.14
CA MET A 173 3.87 0.10 10.39
C MET A 173 4.43 1.04 11.47
N ALA A 174 5.43 1.86 11.11
CA ALA A 174 5.98 2.87 12.03
C ALA A 174 4.89 3.85 12.50
N ASN A 175 4.04 4.34 11.59
CA ASN A 175 2.94 5.21 11.97
C ASN A 175 1.95 4.52 12.91
N LEU A 176 1.60 3.25 12.65
CA LEU A 176 0.69 2.47 13.49
C LEU A 176 1.26 2.26 14.92
N VAL A 177 2.54 1.92 15.02
CA VAL A 177 3.24 1.77 16.32
C VAL A 177 3.25 3.10 17.07
N LEU A 178 3.54 4.21 16.38
CA LEU A 178 3.50 5.54 16.98
C LEU A 178 2.10 5.91 17.44
N CYS A 179 1.04 5.46 16.76
CA CYS A 179 -0.36 5.64 17.16
C CYS A 179 -0.72 4.89 18.44
N ALA A 180 -0.14 3.71 18.66
CA ALA A 180 -0.35 2.92 19.86
C ALA A 180 0.34 3.50 21.12
N TRP A 181 1.31 4.41 20.95
CA TRP A 181 2.04 4.96 22.09
C TRP A 181 1.13 5.78 23.02
N PRO A 182 1.12 5.51 24.34
CA PRO A 182 0.27 6.22 25.28
C PRO A 182 0.57 7.72 25.25
N SER A 183 -0.43 8.51 24.87
CA SER A 183 -0.35 9.96 24.94
C SER A 183 -1.20 10.43 26.14
N PRO A 184 -0.58 10.85 27.25
CA PRO A 184 -1.31 11.30 28.44
C PRO A 184 -2.35 12.37 28.08
N GLY A 185 -3.63 12.04 28.29
CA GLY A 185 -4.77 12.95 28.10
C GLY A 185 -5.53 12.85 26.77
N LEU A 186 -5.19 11.91 25.89
CA LEU A 186 -5.95 11.61 24.66
C LEU A 186 -7.10 10.63 24.90
N ILE A 187 -6.88 9.63 25.75
CA ILE A 187 -7.91 8.69 26.22
C ILE A 187 -8.26 9.14 27.63
N GLY A 188 -9.46 9.68 27.82
CA GLY A 188 -9.92 10.09 29.13
C GLY A 188 -9.87 8.90 30.07
N ARG A 189 -9.05 8.96 31.14
CA ARG A 189 -9.28 8.08 32.28
C ARG A 189 -10.74 8.28 32.69
N PRO A 190 -11.56 7.22 32.79
CA PRO A 190 -12.88 7.37 33.38
C PRO A 190 -12.67 8.07 34.73
N ALA A 191 -13.34 9.20 34.93
CA ALA A 191 -13.26 9.92 36.18
C ALA A 191 -13.59 8.89 37.27
N GLY A 192 -12.60 8.57 38.10
CA GLY A 192 -12.75 7.57 39.14
C GLY A 192 -14.00 7.90 39.92
N ARG A 193 -14.93 6.95 39.99
CA ARG A 193 -16.00 6.98 40.99
C ARG A 193 -15.32 7.22 42.33
N GLY A 194 -15.73 8.29 43.00
CA GLY A 194 -15.20 8.66 44.30
C GLY A 194 -15.18 7.44 45.21
N SER A 195 -14.05 7.25 45.89
CA SER A 195 -13.95 6.41 47.07
C SER A 195 -15.00 6.89 48.07
N LEU A 196 -16.01 6.06 48.31
CA LEU A 196 -16.84 6.09 49.50
C LEU A 196 -16.03 5.58 50.69
#